data_AF-A0A376LPZ3-F1
#
_entry.id   AF-A0A376LPZ3-F1
#
_cell.length_a   1.000
_cell.length_b   1.000
_cell.length_c   1.000
_cell.angle_alpha   90.00
_cell.angle_beta   90.00
_cell.angle_gamma   90.00
#
_symmetry.space_group_name_H-M   'P 1'
#
loop_
_entity.id
_entity.type
_entity.pdbx_description
1 polymer ?
#
loop_
_entity_poly.entity_id
_entity_poly.type
_entity_poly.pdbx_seq_one_letter_code
_entity_poly.pdbx_strand_id
1 'polypeptide(L)' 'MIEDGVYATVVDGLFYRVEGDDIRIRVGGGEWVAPIIKTTRETIKIFLDAGELVRVSDL' A
#
# COMPACT_ATOMS: atom_id res chain seq x y z
N MET A 1 9.84 -6.05 8.68
CA MET A 1 9.59 -5.95 7.22
C MET A 1 8.11 -6.27 7.02
N ILE A 2 7.40 -5.58 6.13
CA ILE A 2 5.99 -5.86 5.85
C ILE A 2 5.87 -7.06 4.90
N GLU A 3 4.74 -7.76 4.96
CA GLU A 3 4.43 -8.88 4.08
C GLU A 3 3.83 -8.40 2.75
N ASP A 4 3.82 -9.30 1.78
CA ASP A 4 3.05 -9.08 0.55
C ASP A 4 1.55 -9.02 0.87
N GLY A 5 0.84 -8.18 0.13
CA GLY A 5 -0.57 -7.95 0.36
C GLY A 5 -1.02 -6.53 0.04
N VAL A 6 -2.26 -6.24 0.42
CA VAL A 6 -2.90 -4.94 0.16
C VAL A 6 -3.06 -4.16 1.46
N TYR A 7 -2.63 -2.91 1.42
CA TYR A 7 -2.67 -1.95 2.52
C TYR A 7 -3.55 -0.78 2.09
N ALA A 8 -4.59 -0.46 2.86
CA ALA A 8 -5.49 0.64 2.60
C ALA A 8 -5.17 1.82 3.52
N THR A 9 -5.17 3.04 2.98
CA THR A 9 -5.18 4.24 3.80
C THR A 9 -6.47 4.33 4.58
N VAL A 10 -6.38 4.78 5.83
CA VAL A 10 -7.57 4.96 6.69
C VAL A 10 -8.47 6.11 6.19
N VAL A 11 -7.92 7.09 5.45
CA VAL A 11 -8.63 8.33 5.12
C VAL A 11 -8.98 8.53 3.64
N ASP A 12 -8.24 7.97 2.69
CA ASP A 12 -8.28 8.49 1.30
C ASP A 12 -8.69 7.48 0.22
N GLY A 13 -9.17 6.28 0.58
CA GLY A 13 -9.49 5.24 -0.42
C GLY A 13 -8.30 4.90 -1.33
N LEU A 14 -7.08 5.23 -0.90
CA LEU A 14 -5.83 4.87 -1.55
C LEU A 14 -5.39 3.51 -1.02
N PHE A 15 -4.98 2.64 -1.93
CA PHE A 15 -4.52 1.30 -1.64
C PHE A 15 -3.11 1.12 -2.18
N TYR A 16 -2.29 0.40 -1.44
CA TYR A 16 -0.97 -0.06 -1.85
C TYR A 16 -0.99 -1.57 -1.97
N ARG A 17 -0.58 -2.12 -3.11
CA ARG A 17 -0.30 -3.55 -3.29
C ARG A 17 1.20 -3.75 -3.25
N VAL A 18 1.64 -4.70 -2.44
CA VAL A 18 3.05 -5.11 -2.31
C VAL A 18 3.15 -6.55 -2.78
N GLU A 19 3.97 -6.81 -3.79
CA GLU A 19 4.28 -8.13 -4.31
C GLU A 19 5.79 -8.24 -4.61
N GLY A 20 6.54 -8.80 -3.69
CA GLY A 20 8.00 -8.76 -3.73
C GLY A 20 8.49 -7.30 -3.73
N ASP A 21 9.27 -6.93 -4.74
CA ASP A 21 9.75 -5.57 -4.95
C ASP A 21 8.82 -4.70 -5.82
N ASP A 22 7.74 -5.25 -6.39
CA ASP A 22 6.74 -4.47 -7.13
C ASP A 22 5.73 -3.87 -6.16
N ILE A 23 5.59 -2.54 -6.21
CA ILE A 23 4.61 -1.79 -5.44
C ILE A 23 3.70 -1.07 -6.42
N ARG A 24 2.39 -1.24 -6.23
CA ARG A 24 1.35 -0.57 -7.01
C ARG A 24 0.42 0.21 -6.11
N ILE A 25 -0.18 1.25 -6.67
CA ILE A 25 -1.23 2.00 -6.00
C ILE A 25 -2.54 1.93 -6.77
N ARG A 26 -3.65 2.02 -6.05
CA ARG A 26 -4.99 2.18 -6.61
C ARG A 26 -5.73 3.22 -5.80
N VAL A 27 -6.46 4.11 -6.45
CA VAL A 27 -7.38 5.06 -5.79
C VAL A 27 -8.81 4.61 -6.06
N GLY A 28 -9.58 4.36 -5.01
CA GLY A 28 -10.94 3.84 -5.09
C GLY A 28 -11.00 2.51 -5.85
N GLY A 29 -11.89 2.43 -6.84
CA GLY A 29 -12.07 1.28 -7.74
C GLY A 29 -11.28 1.36 -9.05
N GLY A 30 -10.29 2.24 -9.15
CA GLY A 30 -9.48 2.42 -10.36
C GLY A 30 -8.52 1.27 -10.66
N GLU A 31 -7.65 1.45 -11.66
CA GLU A 31 -6.61 0.48 -12.00
C GLU A 31 -5.42 0.54 -11.05
N TRP A 32 -4.68 -0.57 -10.95
CA TRP A 32 -3.41 -0.63 -10.25
C TRP A 32 -2.32 -0.02 -11.12
N VAL A 33 -1.71 1.07 -10.65
CA VAL A 33 -0.68 1.82 -11.38
C VAL A 33 0.60 1.91 -10.57
N ALA A 34 1.71 2.25 -11.25
CA ALA A 34 2.95 2.54 -10.55
C ALA A 34 2.77 3.79 -9.64
N PRO A 35 3.37 3.81 -8.45
CA PRO A 35 3.29 4.96 -7.56
C PRO A 35 3.98 6.17 -8.18
N ILE A 36 3.32 7.33 -8.08
CA ILE A 36 3.82 8.61 -8.62
C ILE A 36 5.07 9.06 -7.87
N ILE A 37 5.09 8.85 -6.55
CA ILE A 37 6.24 9.11 -5.68
C ILE A 37 6.89 7.76 -5.39
N LYS A 38 8.23 7.70 -5.43
CA LYS A 38 8.98 6.48 -5.10
C LYS A 38 8.54 5.97 -3.72
N THR A 39 7.85 4.84 -3.75
CA THR A 39 7.31 4.18 -2.56
C THR A 39 8.08 2.90 -2.37
N THR A 40 8.60 2.66 -1.16
CA THR A 40 9.28 1.41 -0.81
C THR A 40 8.51 0.66 0.27
N ARG A 41 8.89 -0.59 0.51
CA ARG A 41 8.37 -1.38 1.65
C ARG A 41 8.62 -0.70 3.00
N GLU A 42 9.73 0.01 3.14
CA GLU A 42 10.02 0.80 4.35
C GLU A 42 9.05 1.97 4.51
N THR A 43 8.73 2.67 3.42
CA THR A 43 7.72 3.74 3.44
C THR A 43 6.35 3.22 3.88
N ILE A 44 5.90 2.09 3.31
CA ILE A 44 4.62 1.48 3.69
C ILE A 44 4.65 1.00 5.15
N LYS A 45 5.78 0.46 5.61
CA LYS A 45 5.96 0.10 7.04
C LYS A 45 5.77 1.32 7.95
N ILE A 46 6.41 2.45 7.63
CA ILE A 46 6.29 3.69 8.42
C ILE A 46 4.82 4.10 8.55
N PHE A 47 4.07 4.11 7.45
CA PHE A 47 2.66 4.47 7.48
C PHE A 47 1.79 3.45 8.23
N LEU A 48 2.13 2.16 8.16
CA LEU A 48 1.46 1.10 8.91
C LEU A 48 1.69 1.25 10.42
N ASP A 49 2.93 1.49 10.86
CA ASP A 49 3.25 1.72 12.29
C ASP A 49 2.64 3.03 12.81
N ALA A 50 2.52 4.04 11.95
CA ALA A 50 1.84 5.31 12.28
C ALA A 50 0.30 5.16 12.36
N GLY A 51 -0.26 4.01 11.96
CA GLY A 51 -1.70 3.78 11.92
C GLY A 51 -2.40 4.48 10.74
N GLU A 52 -1.66 5.00 9.76
CA GLU A 52 -2.20 5.62 8.56
C GLU A 52 -2.65 4.58 7.52
N LEU A 53 -2.08 3.38 7.59
CA LEU A 53 -2.48 2.22 6.79
C LEU A 53 -3.05 1.11 7.66
N VAL A 54 -3.93 0.32 7.06
CA VAL A 54 -4.37 -0.97 7.59
C VAL A 54 -4.19 -2.04 6.52
N ARG A 55 -3.75 -3.24 6.91
CA ARG A 55 -3.73 -4.39 6.00
C ARG A 55 -5.16 -4.85 5.77
N VAL A 56 -5.59 -4.91 4.51
CA VAL A 56 -6.97 -5.22 4.13
C VAL A 56 -7.16 -6.61 3.53
N SER A 57 -6.08 -7.34 3.23
CA SER A 57 -6.17 -8.75 2.85
C SER A 57 -4.87 -9.52 3.11
N ASP A 58 -5.03 -10.80 3.42
CA ASP A 58 -4.13 -11.86 2.95
C ASP A 58 -4.61 -12.21 1.52
N LEU A 59 -3.68 -12.42 0.58
CA LEU A 59 -3.98 -12.70 -0.83
C LEU A 59 -4.72 -14.02 -1.01
#